data_AF-A0A5Q2NY05-F1
#
_entry.id   AF-A0A5Q2NY05-F1
#
_cell.length_a   1.000
_cell.length_b   1.000
_cell.length_c   1.000
_cell.angle_alpha   90.00
_cell.angle_beta   90.00
_cell.angle_gamma   90.00
#
_symmetry.space_group_name_H-M   'P 1'
#
loop_
_entity.id
_entity.type
_entity.pdbx_description
1 polymer ?
#
loop_
_entity_poly.entity_id
_entity_poly.type
_entity_poly.pdbx_seq_one_letter_code
_entity_poly.pdbx_strand_id
1 'polypeptide(L)'
;MFYLADRDVVQALVRASDRGAQVRLILDPNEVAFGNSKIGVPNRPVAAELRDRTEGRIEVRWYNTDEEQYHAKLMLVSGPNGAVIHNGSANFTTRNLDDLNLETNLRVQAAPDSRPAAELEAYFRKLWTNDGARYTLDYSEYEEKTVWLKRLMYRVQDRLGFTTF
;
A
#
# COMPACT_ATOMS: atom_id res chain seq x y z
N MET A 1 3.40 2.05 1.75
CA MET A 1 3.66 0.73 1.16
C MET A 1 4.40 0.92 -0.14
N PHE A 2 5.55 0.28 -0.30
CA PHE A 2 6.35 0.39 -1.51
C PHE A 2 5.73 -0.34 -2.69
N TYR A 3 5.42 -1.64 -2.56
CA TYR A 3 4.61 -2.38 -3.55
C TYR A 3 3.41 -3.09 -2.91
N LEU A 4 2.25 -2.92 -3.54
CA LEU A 4 1.01 -3.64 -3.27
C LEU A 4 0.48 -4.19 -4.59
N ALA A 5 0.44 -5.51 -4.70
CA ALA A 5 0.07 -6.21 -5.94
C ALA A 5 -0.56 -7.58 -5.68
N ASP A 6 -0.39 -8.16 -4.50
CA ASP A 6 -0.92 -9.48 -4.18
C ASP A 6 -2.45 -9.53 -4.25
N ARG A 7 -2.99 -10.56 -4.90
CA ARG A 7 -4.43 -10.65 -5.16
C ARG A 7 -5.21 -10.94 -3.90
N ASP A 8 -4.71 -11.80 -3.04
CA ASP A 8 -5.42 -12.16 -1.81
C ASP A 8 -5.45 -10.98 -0.85
N VAL A 9 -4.35 -10.21 -0.77
CA VAL A 9 -4.30 -8.96 -0.02
C VAL A 9 -5.27 -7.92 -0.60
N VAL A 10 -5.25 -7.66 -1.91
CA VAL A 10 -6.16 -6.70 -2.56
C VAL A 10 -7.62 -7.08 -2.32
N GLN A 11 -7.97 -8.36 -2.46
CA GLN A 11 -9.32 -8.85 -2.19
C GLN A 11 -9.70 -8.74 -0.71
N ALA A 12 -8.75 -9.00 0.20
CA ALA A 12 -8.98 -8.86 1.64
C ALA A 12 -9.25 -7.40 2.04
N LEU A 13 -8.55 -6.43 1.44
CA LEU A 13 -8.79 -5.00 1.65
C LEU A 13 -10.20 -4.58 1.22
N VAL A 14 -10.65 -5.02 0.03
CA VAL A 14 -12.02 -4.78 -0.43
C VAL A 14 -13.04 -5.38 0.54
N ARG A 15 -12.88 -6.66 0.91
CA ARG A 15 -13.77 -7.31 1.87
C ARG A 15 -13.76 -6.63 3.24
N ALA A 16 -12.63 -6.07 3.68
CA ALA A 16 -12.55 -5.33 4.94
C ALA A 16 -13.35 -4.02 4.85
N SER A 17 -13.21 -3.28 3.76
CA SER A 17 -14.00 -2.07 3.49
C SER A 17 -15.50 -2.37 3.43
N ASP A 18 -15.90 -3.47 2.79
CA ASP A 18 -17.32 -3.89 2.71
C ASP A 18 -17.92 -4.26 4.07
N ARG A 19 -17.09 -4.67 5.05
CA ARG A 19 -17.50 -4.89 6.44
C ARG A 19 -17.53 -3.60 7.27
N GLY A 20 -17.27 -2.45 6.66
CA GLY A 20 -17.26 -1.15 7.33
C GLY A 20 -15.93 -0.77 7.98
N ALA A 21 -14.84 -1.51 7.73
CA ALA A 21 -13.53 -1.08 8.20
C ALA A 21 -13.07 0.16 7.44
N GLN A 22 -12.51 1.14 8.15
CA GLN A 22 -11.83 2.26 7.53
C GLN A 22 -10.47 1.79 7.00
N VAL A 23 -10.28 1.86 5.69
CA VAL A 23 -9.03 1.46 5.03
C VAL A 23 -8.38 2.70 4.42
N ARG A 24 -7.17 3.02 4.90
CA ARG A 24 -6.38 4.16 4.45
C ARG A 24 -5.01 3.67 3.99
N LEU A 25 -4.63 4.02 2.77
CA LEU A 25 -3.40 3.56 2.14
C LEU A 25 -2.49 4.74 1.79
N ILE A 26 -1.26 4.71 2.27
CA ILE A 26 -0.17 5.56 1.77
C ILE A 26 0.68 4.69 0.86
N LEU A 27 0.70 5.00 -0.43
CA LEU A 27 1.41 4.21 -1.44
C LEU A 27 2.54 5.04 -2.05
N ASP A 28 3.66 4.39 -2.34
CA ASP A 28 4.66 4.97 -3.23
C ASP A 28 4.06 5.10 -4.64
N PRO A 29 4.22 6.23 -5.36
CA PRO A 29 3.65 6.38 -6.70
C PRO A 29 4.32 5.47 -7.74
N ASN A 30 5.41 4.79 -7.39
CA ASN A 30 6.25 3.93 -8.22
C ASN A 30 6.70 4.65 -9.49
N GLU A 31 7.04 5.93 -9.36
CA GLU A 31 7.49 6.81 -10.43
C GLU A 31 8.98 6.66 -10.69
N VAL A 32 9.76 6.40 -9.64
CA VAL A 32 11.20 6.20 -9.72
C VAL A 32 11.56 4.86 -9.07
N ALA A 33 12.37 4.06 -9.76
CA ALA A 33 13.06 2.97 -9.09
C ALA A 33 14.50 2.81 -9.56
N PHE A 34 15.41 2.80 -8.59
CA PHE A 34 16.86 2.72 -8.81
C PHE A 34 17.34 3.81 -9.79
N GLY A 35 16.89 5.05 -9.59
CA GLY A 35 17.27 6.21 -10.41
C GLY A 35 16.67 6.25 -11.82
N ASN A 36 15.75 5.32 -12.16
CA ASN A 36 15.11 5.28 -13.47
C ASN A 36 13.62 5.58 -13.35
N SER A 37 13.07 6.35 -14.28
CA SER A 37 11.63 6.58 -14.40
C SER A 37 10.89 5.26 -14.68
N LYS A 38 9.77 5.08 -14.01
CA LYS A 38 8.87 3.93 -14.07
C LYS A 38 7.47 4.39 -14.43
N ILE A 39 6.62 3.44 -14.80
CA ILE A 39 5.26 3.70 -15.27
C ILE A 39 4.21 3.71 -14.15
N GLY A 40 4.63 3.67 -12.88
CA GLY A 40 3.73 3.67 -11.72
C GLY A 40 3.17 2.30 -11.32
N VAL A 41 3.77 1.20 -11.78
CA VAL A 41 3.34 -0.16 -11.46
C VAL A 41 4.14 -0.70 -10.27
N PRO A 42 3.51 -1.45 -9.34
CA PRO A 42 2.10 -1.87 -9.33
C PRO A 42 1.11 -0.92 -8.66
N ASN A 43 1.55 0.09 -7.91
CA ASN A 43 0.63 0.79 -7.02
C ASN A 43 -0.45 1.62 -7.74
N ARG A 44 -0.15 2.33 -8.84
CA ARG A 44 -1.15 3.13 -9.57
C ARG A 44 -2.35 2.30 -10.05
N PRO A 45 -2.17 1.18 -10.78
CA PRO A 45 -3.31 0.36 -11.20
C PRO A 45 -4.04 -0.33 -10.04
N VAL A 46 -3.33 -0.70 -8.97
CA VAL A 46 -3.95 -1.32 -7.79
C VAL A 46 -4.76 -0.31 -6.98
N ALA A 47 -4.27 0.92 -6.81
CA ALA A 47 -5.01 1.99 -6.17
C ALA A 47 -6.31 2.31 -6.92
N ALA A 48 -6.24 2.45 -8.25
CA ALA A 48 -7.42 2.65 -9.08
C ALA A 48 -8.41 1.48 -8.94
N GLU A 49 -7.94 0.23 -8.97
CA GLU A 49 -8.79 -0.93 -8.73
C GLU A 49 -9.50 -0.87 -7.37
N LEU A 50 -8.77 -0.55 -6.29
CA LEU A 50 -9.35 -0.49 -4.96
C LEU A 50 -10.42 0.61 -4.86
N ARG A 51 -10.16 1.80 -5.42
CA ARG A 51 -11.12 2.90 -5.44
C ARG A 51 -12.34 2.57 -6.29
N ASP A 52 -12.17 2.04 -7.49
CA ASP A 52 -13.27 1.63 -8.38
C ASP A 52 -14.19 0.61 -7.69
N ARG A 53 -13.59 -0.43 -7.10
CA ARG A 53 -14.34 -1.56 -6.51
C ARG A 53 -15.03 -1.22 -5.20
N THR A 54 -14.61 -0.14 -4.54
CA THR A 54 -15.17 0.28 -3.26
C THR A 54 -15.87 1.63 -3.34
N GLU A 55 -16.08 2.15 -4.55
CA GLU A 55 -16.70 3.47 -4.79
C GLU A 55 -16.01 4.58 -3.98
N GLY A 56 -14.68 4.48 -3.84
CA GLY A 56 -13.86 5.41 -3.08
C GLY A 56 -13.88 5.24 -1.56
N ARG A 57 -14.55 4.21 -1.00
CA ARG A 57 -14.51 3.92 0.45
C ARG A 57 -13.10 3.60 0.95
N ILE A 58 -12.27 2.97 0.12
CA ILE A 58 -10.83 2.86 0.40
C ILE A 58 -10.15 4.17 0.02
N GLU A 59 -9.60 4.86 1.02
CA GLU A 59 -8.90 6.13 0.84
C GLU A 59 -7.43 5.85 0.47
N VAL A 60 -6.93 6.53 -0.55
CA VAL A 60 -5.54 6.41 -1.01
C VAL A 60 -4.89 7.79 -1.05
N ARG A 61 -3.68 7.88 -0.52
CA ARG A 61 -2.76 9.02 -0.70
C ARG A 61 -1.43 8.51 -1.25
N TRP A 62 -0.80 9.34 -2.07
CA TRP A 62 0.55 9.06 -2.57
C TRP A 62 1.57 9.62 -1.61
N TYR A 63 2.63 8.89 -1.31
CA TYR A 63 3.75 9.53 -0.61
C TYR A 63 4.36 10.59 -1.53
N ASN A 64 4.67 11.76 -0.97
CA ASN A 64 5.28 12.86 -1.70
C ASN A 64 6.77 12.56 -1.86
N THR A 65 7.11 11.88 -2.94
CA THR A 65 8.48 11.55 -3.32
C THR A 65 8.94 12.43 -4.48
N ASP A 66 10.19 12.88 -4.48
CA ASP A 66 10.87 13.41 -5.66
C ASP A 66 11.71 12.31 -6.33
N GLU A 67 13.03 12.27 -6.07
CA GLU A 67 13.93 11.21 -6.57
C GLU A 67 14.00 9.99 -5.62
N GLU A 68 13.53 10.15 -4.38
CA GLU A 68 13.51 9.11 -3.36
C GLU A 68 12.37 8.09 -3.53
N GLN A 69 12.43 7.03 -2.72
CA GLN A 69 11.42 5.98 -2.70
C GLN A 69 10.80 5.85 -1.30
N TYR A 70 9.48 5.79 -1.23
CA TYR A 70 8.76 5.45 -0.01
C TYR A 70 8.82 3.94 0.25
N HIS A 71 9.94 3.51 0.83
CA HIS A 71 10.30 2.09 0.90
C HIS A 71 9.65 1.32 2.05
N ALA A 72 8.74 1.92 2.81
CA ALA A 72 8.09 1.28 3.96
C ALA A 72 7.15 0.14 3.54
N LYS A 73 7.21 -0.99 4.25
CA LYS A 73 6.26 -2.11 4.16
C LYS A 73 5.60 -2.37 5.51
N LEU A 74 4.68 -1.48 5.84
CA LEU A 74 4.00 -1.43 7.13
C LEU A 74 2.48 -1.60 6.92
N MET A 75 1.86 -2.42 7.74
CA MET A 75 0.41 -2.52 7.89
C MET A 75 0.06 -2.47 9.38
N LEU A 76 -0.93 -1.66 9.70
CA LEU A 76 -1.51 -1.54 11.04
C LEU A 76 -3.01 -1.85 10.92
N VAL A 77 -3.48 -2.79 11.74
CA VAL A 77 -4.91 -3.11 11.89
C VAL A 77 -5.27 -2.89 13.34
N SER A 78 -6.06 -1.86 13.65
CA SER A 78 -6.46 -1.54 15.02
C SER A 78 -7.97 -1.53 15.22
N GLY A 79 -8.39 -1.72 16.47
CA GLY A 79 -9.78 -1.72 16.90
C GLY A 79 -9.91 -1.79 18.43
N PRO A 80 -11.13 -2.00 18.96
CA PRO A 80 -11.38 -1.98 20.41
C PRO A 80 -10.55 -2.98 21.23
N ASN A 81 -10.11 -4.08 20.61
CA ASN A 81 -9.37 -5.16 21.26
C ASN A 81 -7.84 -5.02 21.14
N GLY A 82 -7.35 -3.89 20.63
CA GLY A 82 -5.92 -3.63 20.41
C GLY A 82 -5.56 -3.56 18.93
N ALA A 83 -4.29 -3.82 18.62
CA ALA A 83 -3.77 -3.69 17.27
C ALA A 83 -2.90 -4.88 16.84
N VAL A 84 -2.92 -5.18 15.54
CA VAL A 84 -1.99 -6.08 14.88
C VAL A 84 -1.14 -5.25 13.93
N ILE A 85 0.17 -5.34 14.09
CA ILE A 85 1.16 -4.64 13.27
C ILE A 85 1.94 -5.67 12.48
N HIS A 86 2.07 -5.44 11.18
CA HIS A 86 2.97 -6.16 10.29
C HIS A 86 4.01 -5.18 9.74
N ASN A 87 5.28 -5.49 9.94
CA ASN A 87 6.38 -4.70 9.40
C ASN A 87 7.59 -5.59 9.11
N GLY A 88 8.29 -5.33 8.02
CA GLY A 88 9.41 -6.15 7.59
C GLY A 88 9.93 -5.76 6.22
N SER A 89 10.62 -6.70 5.58
CA SER A 89 11.20 -6.51 4.26
C SER A 89 10.24 -6.84 3.11
N ALA A 90 9.22 -7.67 3.34
CA ALA A 90 8.31 -8.08 2.26
C ALA A 90 7.43 -6.93 1.79
N ASN A 91 7.43 -6.70 0.48
CA ASN A 91 6.30 -6.02 -0.14
C ASN A 91 5.09 -6.95 -0.20
N PHE A 92 3.91 -6.38 -0.45
CA PHE A 92 2.68 -7.16 -0.54
C PHE A 92 2.42 -7.54 -1.99
N THR A 93 3.31 -8.37 -2.53
CA THR A 93 3.27 -8.92 -3.88
C THR A 93 3.36 -10.44 -3.78
N THR A 94 2.87 -11.14 -4.80
CA THR A 94 2.93 -12.61 -4.85
C THR A 94 4.37 -13.11 -4.73
N ARG A 95 5.36 -12.44 -5.35
CA ARG A 95 6.77 -12.86 -5.21
C ARG A 95 7.30 -12.76 -3.79
N ASN A 96 6.92 -11.70 -3.06
CA ASN A 96 7.39 -11.49 -1.71
C ASN A 96 6.59 -12.28 -0.65
N LEU A 97 5.37 -12.72 -0.96
CA LEU A 97 4.50 -13.45 -0.03
C LEU A 97 4.45 -14.97 -0.28
N ASP A 98 4.73 -15.44 -1.49
CA ASP A 98 4.69 -16.88 -1.87
C ASP A 98 6.10 -17.51 -1.91
N ASP A 99 7.00 -17.09 -1.02
CA ASP A 99 8.35 -17.64 -0.83
C ASP A 99 9.24 -17.66 -2.08
N LEU A 100 8.96 -16.81 -3.08
CA LEU A 100 9.84 -16.63 -4.24
C LEU A 100 11.03 -15.68 -3.94
N ASN A 101 10.91 -14.87 -2.89
CA ASN A 101 11.97 -14.05 -2.30
C ASN A 101 12.11 -14.38 -0.81
N LEU A 102 13.35 -14.37 -0.30
CA LEU A 102 13.60 -14.51 1.13
C LEU A 102 13.27 -13.18 1.83
N GLU A 103 12.18 -13.18 2.59
CA GLU A 103 11.70 -12.02 3.33
C GLU A 103 11.63 -12.30 4.83
N THR A 104 11.77 -11.25 5.64
CA THR A 104 11.54 -11.33 7.10
C THR A 104 10.46 -10.34 7.49
N ASN A 105 9.43 -10.82 8.20
CA ASN A 105 8.35 -9.99 8.72
C ASN A 105 8.12 -10.24 10.19
N LEU A 106 7.86 -9.15 10.92
CA LEU A 106 7.41 -9.18 12.29
C LEU A 106 5.91 -8.97 12.33
N ARG A 107 5.21 -9.86 13.04
CA ARG A 107 3.82 -9.68 13.43
C ARG A 107 3.76 -9.38 14.92
N VAL A 108 3.36 -8.17 15.28
CA VAL A 108 3.21 -7.75 16.68
C VAL A 108 1.73 -7.69 17.01
N GLN A 109 1.33 -8.42 18.05
CA GLN A 109 0.01 -8.27 18.69
C GLN A 109 0.17 -7.32 19.87
N ALA A 110 -0.46 -6.16 19.77
CA ALA A 110 -0.32 -5.07 20.70
C ALA A 110 -1.63 -4.91 21.47
N ALA A 111 -1.55 -4.90 22.80
CA ALA A 111 -2.71 -4.65 23.65
C ALA A 111 -3.30 -3.24 23.39
N PRO A 112 -4.58 -3.00 23.75
CA PRO A 112 -5.12 -1.65 23.81
C PRO A 112 -4.19 -0.71 24.58
N ASP A 113 -4.07 0.54 24.12
CA ASP A 113 -3.24 1.60 24.72
C ASP A 113 -1.74 1.29 24.86
N SER A 114 -1.27 0.23 24.22
CA SER A 114 0.16 -0.10 24.24
C SER A 114 0.96 0.95 23.45
N ARG A 115 2.15 1.26 23.98
CA ARG A 115 3.06 2.24 23.38
C ARG A 115 3.35 1.99 21.88
N PRO A 116 3.64 0.77 21.41
CA PRO A 116 3.91 0.53 19.98
C PRO A 116 2.71 0.84 19.08
N ALA A 117 1.48 0.53 19.52
CA ALA A 117 0.27 0.83 18.77
C ALA A 117 0.07 2.35 18.68
N ALA A 118 0.17 3.05 19.82
CA ALA A 118 0.00 4.50 19.88
C ALA A 118 1.05 5.25 19.04
N GLU A 119 2.32 4.85 19.10
CA GLU A 119 3.39 5.47 18.30
C GLU A 119 3.19 5.27 16.79
N LEU A 120 2.77 4.08 16.35
CA LEU A 120 2.51 3.81 14.93
C LEU A 120 1.25 4.52 14.43
N GLU A 121 0.19 4.59 15.23
CA GLU A 121 -0.99 5.39 14.90
C GLU A 121 -0.66 6.88 14.78
N ALA A 122 0.14 7.41 15.70
CA ALA A 122 0.61 8.79 15.64
C ALA A 122 1.49 9.03 14.41
N TYR A 123 2.41 8.11 14.09
CA TYR A 123 3.24 8.18 12.88
C TYR A 123 2.40 8.17 11.61
N PHE A 124 1.46 7.21 11.47
CA PHE A 124 0.60 7.13 10.31
C PHE A 124 -0.27 8.39 10.17
N ARG A 125 -0.88 8.85 11.27
CA ARG A 125 -1.69 10.07 11.30
C ARG A 125 -0.88 11.28 10.85
N LYS A 126 0.34 11.46 11.36
CA LYS A 126 1.23 12.55 10.96
C LYS A 126 1.47 12.57 9.44
N LEU A 127 1.77 11.43 8.83
CA LEU A 127 1.95 11.33 7.38
C LEU A 127 0.64 11.60 6.62
N TRP A 128 -0.47 11.04 7.13
CA TRP A 128 -1.78 11.15 6.51
C TRP A 128 -2.32 12.58 6.48
N THR A 129 -2.14 13.31 7.59
CA THR A 129 -2.63 14.68 7.75
C THR A 129 -1.61 15.74 7.35
N ASN A 130 -0.43 15.34 6.86
CA ASN A 130 0.67 16.25 6.55
C ASN A 130 1.06 17.16 7.73
N ASP A 131 1.09 16.61 8.94
CA ASP A 131 1.39 17.38 10.16
C ASP A 131 2.90 17.68 10.26
N GLY A 132 3.27 18.93 10.00
CA GLY A 132 4.65 19.43 10.05
C GLY A 132 5.39 19.41 8.71
N ALA A 133 4.91 18.69 7.70
CA ALA A 133 5.41 18.76 6.32
C ALA A 133 4.40 18.15 5.33
N ARG A 134 4.58 18.43 4.03
CA ARG A 134 3.81 17.78 2.96
C ARG A 134 4.38 16.38 2.68
N TYR A 135 4.03 15.42 3.52
CA TYR A 135 4.45 14.01 3.41
C TYR A 135 3.71 13.24 2.33
N THR A 136 2.46 13.58 2.06
CA THR A 136 1.60 12.85 1.13
C THR A 136 0.78 13.79 0.24
N LEU A 137 0.50 13.31 -0.96
CA LEU A 137 -0.28 13.97 -2.00
C LEU A 137 -1.66 13.32 -2.14
N ASP A 138 -2.61 14.06 -2.69
CA ASP A 138 -3.95 13.56 -2.97
C ASP A 138 -3.93 12.55 -4.12
N TYR A 139 -4.88 11.61 -4.12
CA TYR A 139 -4.96 10.56 -5.14
C TYR A 139 -4.91 11.08 -6.58
N SER A 140 -5.55 12.22 -6.85
CA SER A 140 -5.69 12.82 -8.18
C SER A 140 -4.37 13.24 -8.83
N GLU A 141 -3.29 13.45 -8.06
CA GLU A 141 -1.98 13.88 -8.60
C GLU A 141 -1.39 12.86 -9.59
N TYR A 142 -1.73 11.57 -9.44
CA TYR A 142 -1.26 10.48 -10.30
C TYR A 142 -2.40 9.74 -11.02
N GLU A 143 -3.56 10.36 -11.12
CA GLU A 143 -4.71 9.80 -11.83
C GLU A 143 -4.52 9.96 -13.35
N GLU A 144 -4.06 8.91 -14.01
CA GLU A 144 -3.86 8.91 -15.46
C GLU A 144 -5.00 8.21 -16.22
N LYS A 145 -5.40 8.77 -17.37
CA LYS A 145 -6.43 8.17 -18.25
C LYS A 145 -6.06 6.79 -18.80
N THR A 146 -4.77 6.44 -18.82
CA THR A 146 -4.24 5.16 -19.34
C THR A 146 -4.10 4.08 -18.28
N VAL A 147 -4.50 4.34 -17.02
CA VAL A 147 -4.42 3.37 -15.92
C VAL A 147 -5.10 2.04 -16.26
N TRP A 148 -6.19 2.06 -17.01
CA TRP A 148 -6.89 0.84 -17.45
C TRP A 148 -6.02 -0.06 -18.36
N LEU A 149 -5.23 0.53 -19.26
CA LEU A 149 -4.34 -0.22 -20.15
C LEU A 149 -3.15 -0.79 -19.36
N LYS A 150 -2.58 0.02 -18.46
CA LYS A 150 -1.54 -0.43 -17.52
C LYS A 150 -2.03 -1.58 -16.64
N ARG A 151 -3.30 -1.54 -16.20
CA ARG A 151 -3.96 -2.60 -15.42
C ARG A 151 -4.10 -3.89 -16.22
N LEU A 152 -4.47 -3.83 -17.50
CA LEU A 152 -4.56 -5.02 -18.36
C LEU A 152 -3.19 -5.68 -18.56
N MET A 153 -2.18 -4.89 -18.93
CA MET A 153 -0.80 -5.38 -19.09
C MET A 153 -0.28 -6.01 -17.80
N TYR A 154 -0.46 -5.33 -16.68
CA TYR A 154 -0.07 -5.81 -15.36
C TYR A 154 -0.75 -7.14 -15.01
N ARG A 155 -2.06 -7.29 -15.22
CA ARG A 155 -2.77 -8.56 -14.96
C ARG A 155 -2.26 -9.71 -15.81
N VAL A 156 -1.90 -9.44 -17.07
CA VAL A 156 -1.32 -10.46 -17.95
C VAL A 156 0.06 -10.88 -17.43
N GLN A 157 0.92 -9.92 -17.07
CA GLN A 157 2.24 -10.21 -16.51
C GLN A 157 2.16 -10.99 -15.19
N ASP A 158 1.26 -10.59 -14.29
CA ASP A 158 0.99 -11.22 -13.00
C ASP A 158 0.56 -12.68 -13.20
N ARG A 159 -0.41 -12.92 -14.09
CA ARG A 159 -0.91 -14.27 -14.39
C ARG A 159 0.14 -15.17 -15.06
N LEU A 160 1.09 -14.59 -15.79
CA LEU A 160 2.18 -15.31 -16.46
C LEU A 160 3.44 -15.43 -15.60
N GLY A 161 3.48 -14.84 -14.41
CA GLY A 161 4.66 -14.84 -13.53
C GLY A 161 5.83 -13.99 -14.04
N PHE A 162 5.57 -13.06 -14.98
CA PHE A 162 6.60 -12.19 -15.56
C PHE A 162 6.78 -10.86 -14.81
N THR A 163 6.11 -10.67 -13.68
CA THR A 163 6.38 -9.54 -12.80
C THR A 163 7.75 -9.74 -12.13
N THR A 164 8.51 -8.65 -12.03
CA THR A 164 9.83 -8.63 -11.37
C THR A 164 9.77 -8.08 -9.95
N PHE A 165 8.55 -7.85 -9.44
CA PHE A 165 8.23 -7.36 -8.12
C PHE A 165 7.31 -8.35 -7.41
#